data_AF-A0A955NRC1-F1
#
_entry.id   AF-A0A955NRC1-F1
#
_cell.length_a   1.000
_cell.length_b   1.000
_cell.length_c   1.000
_cell.angle_alpha   90.00
_cell.angle_beta   90.00
_cell.angle_gamma   90.00
#
_symmetry.space_group_name_H-M   'P 1'
#
loop_
_entity.id
_entity.type
_entity.pdbx_description
1 polymer ?
#
loop_
_entity_poly.entity_id
_entity_poly.type
_entity_poly.pdbx_seq_one_letter_code
_entity_poly.pdbx_strand_id
1 'polypeptide(L)'
;LGIQVAARALGDVDTFRAREAASTNSEVAVAVATSDAELGAFNISVQQLARAQQISSDPNNVFTDPDEALGIEGTIQVNGNNVEIRDTDTLRDVANRISNASGTVAASVIEVDDGQFRLSVRSIQTGSDTFSLTDVSGNDVLQQLRLTQDASFDTLRHPITEGASSNEFNVRVLPVGDLLNLDTNVPSGTVTIANGGGSFNVDIDLSTQSLDDVAQAINDAAGLAGNSTTATVVEVEQGVFRLDIETGDGTDPVLTDSGNVLETLGFVQPSFLQVDQAGEDARFTVNGIQVVRSTNNVSDVIQGVTLSLISDDDPGATTTVSVIEAEGEAASSIQSFVEAFNSTRNFIRQRASYNTETQQAGILLGDSSVLSTDSALTGLLSRRISTLPSQFLNTLNDGAGVAAGSIQITDRSGKTATIDLTEAETIQDVIDRIGVADIGVEARINRAGTGLTLVDTSGGFGTLTVEEVGGGTVASELGILGSRQSSTLQGSSIADPEFLSLTEIGISLNLDGTLSFNQSEFQAALSDNFQAVEAFFRQEGGFADQASQATERLTDSTNGVLTIRAEGIEQSIENFNDSIESIQERIANEEVRLRRQFTALEQSVSQLQSQGDYLQSQLSQLSSNQRRG
;
A
#
# COMPACT_ATOMS: atom_id res chain seq x y z
N LEU A 1 7.78 20.46 -5.19
CA LEU A 1 6.72 19.49 -4.86
C LEU A 1 5.63 19.43 -5.93
N GLY A 2 4.85 20.50 -6.19
CA GLY A 2 3.77 20.46 -7.19
C GLY A 2 4.19 19.99 -8.59
N ILE A 3 5.24 20.60 -9.18
CA ILE A 3 5.77 20.17 -10.50
C ILE A 3 6.24 18.72 -10.47
N GLN A 4 6.90 18.29 -9.39
CA GLN A 4 7.45 16.94 -9.27
C GLN A 4 6.35 15.88 -9.26
N VAL A 5 5.25 16.13 -8.53
CA VAL A 5 4.08 15.24 -8.52
C VAL A 5 3.44 15.18 -9.90
N ALA A 6 3.22 16.32 -10.54
CA ALA A 6 2.64 16.36 -11.88
C ALA A 6 3.55 15.72 -12.94
N ALA A 7 4.87 15.86 -12.82
CA ALA A 7 5.84 15.21 -13.69
C ALA A 7 5.82 13.69 -13.52
N ARG A 8 5.73 13.19 -12.28
CA ARG A 8 5.62 11.74 -12.01
C ARG A 8 4.31 11.16 -12.56
N ALA A 9 3.20 11.88 -12.43
CA ALA A 9 1.93 11.46 -13.02
C ALA A 9 2.05 11.27 -14.54
N LEU A 10 2.73 12.19 -15.25
CA LEU A 10 3.00 12.03 -16.69
C LEU A 10 3.87 10.81 -17.04
N GLY A 11 4.55 10.19 -16.07
CA GLY A 11 5.31 8.95 -16.24
C GLY A 11 4.47 7.68 -16.04
N ASP A 12 3.29 7.80 -15.44
CA ASP A 12 2.44 6.68 -15.05
C ASP A 12 1.75 6.06 -16.28
N VAL A 13 1.66 4.71 -16.29
CA VAL A 13 0.94 3.97 -17.33
C VAL A 13 -0.54 4.31 -17.32
N ASP A 14 -1.09 4.51 -16.13
CA ASP A 14 -2.51 4.78 -15.94
C ASP A 14 -2.92 6.11 -16.59
N THR A 15 -2.01 7.08 -16.71
CA THR A 15 -2.32 8.38 -17.32
C THR A 15 -2.64 8.29 -18.81
N PHE A 16 -1.93 7.44 -19.56
CA PHE A 16 -2.11 7.32 -21.00
C PHE A 16 -3.00 6.15 -21.38
N ARG A 17 -3.03 5.09 -20.55
CA ARG A 17 -3.81 3.87 -20.80
C ARG A 17 -4.98 3.73 -19.83
N ALA A 18 -5.48 4.85 -19.29
CA ALA A 18 -6.65 4.88 -18.43
C ALA A 18 -7.81 4.14 -19.11
N ARG A 19 -8.49 3.30 -18.33
CA ARG A 19 -9.71 2.61 -18.72
C ARG A 19 -10.86 3.15 -17.90
N GLU A 20 -12.03 3.24 -18.52
CA GLU A 20 -13.27 3.49 -17.81
C GLU A 20 -14.24 2.33 -18.03
N ALA A 21 -15.02 2.01 -17.01
CA ALA A 21 -16.03 0.98 -17.07
C ALA A 21 -17.42 1.62 -16.92
N ALA A 22 -18.30 1.35 -17.88
CA ALA A 22 -19.67 1.83 -17.89
C ALA A 22 -20.65 0.65 -17.77
N SER A 23 -21.62 0.78 -16.87
CA SER A 23 -22.69 -0.21 -16.71
C SER A 23 -23.97 0.27 -17.36
N THR A 24 -24.68 -0.61 -18.07
CA THR A 24 -26.03 -0.31 -18.59
C THR A 24 -27.08 -0.23 -17.48
N ASN A 25 -26.80 -0.78 -16.29
CA ASN A 25 -27.67 -0.71 -15.12
C ASN A 25 -26.83 -0.62 -13.83
N SER A 26 -26.53 0.60 -13.41
CA SER A 26 -25.75 0.87 -12.21
C SER A 26 -26.50 0.58 -10.89
N GLU A 27 -27.78 0.25 -10.93
CA GLU A 27 -28.51 -0.22 -9.74
C GLU A 27 -28.27 -1.71 -9.46
N VAL A 28 -27.86 -2.47 -10.48
CA VAL A 28 -27.53 -3.91 -10.39
C VAL A 28 -26.05 -4.12 -10.17
N ALA A 29 -25.22 -3.53 -11.02
CA ALA A 29 -23.77 -3.68 -10.92
C ALA A 29 -23.04 -2.44 -11.45
N VAL A 30 -21.98 -2.04 -10.77
CA VAL A 30 -21.02 -1.03 -11.24
C VAL A 30 -19.63 -1.65 -11.29
N ALA A 31 -18.76 -1.08 -12.11
CA ALA A 31 -17.41 -1.58 -12.26
C ALA A 31 -16.40 -0.44 -12.30
N VAL A 32 -15.17 -0.74 -11.89
CA VAL A 32 -13.99 0.10 -12.08
C VAL A 32 -12.96 -0.71 -12.85
N ALA A 33 -12.31 -0.09 -13.82
CA ALA A 33 -11.27 -0.71 -14.63
C ALA A 33 -9.90 -0.08 -14.34
N THR A 34 -8.86 -0.89 -14.31
CA THR A 34 -7.45 -0.49 -14.29
C THR A 34 -6.88 -0.48 -15.71
N SER A 35 -5.69 0.09 -15.90
CA SER A 35 -5.09 0.25 -17.24
C SER A 35 -4.79 -1.05 -17.99
N ASP A 36 -4.65 -2.16 -17.25
CA ASP A 36 -4.46 -3.50 -17.77
C ASP A 36 -5.78 -4.22 -18.12
N ALA A 37 -6.94 -3.61 -17.84
CA ALA A 37 -8.22 -4.16 -18.23
C ALA A 37 -8.33 -4.26 -19.76
N GLU A 38 -8.82 -5.41 -20.23
CA GLU A 38 -9.11 -5.60 -21.64
C GLU A 38 -10.33 -4.78 -22.07
N LEU A 39 -10.20 -4.13 -23.23
CA LEU A 39 -11.31 -3.43 -23.87
C LEU A 39 -12.38 -4.41 -24.30
N GLY A 40 -13.64 -4.14 -23.97
CA GLY A 40 -14.73 -5.01 -24.35
C GLY A 40 -15.98 -4.84 -23.51
N ALA A 41 -16.99 -5.66 -23.80
CA ALA A 41 -18.24 -5.69 -23.06
C ALA A 41 -18.45 -7.06 -22.41
N PHE A 42 -18.84 -7.05 -21.14
CA PHE A 42 -19.13 -8.22 -20.33
C PHE A 42 -20.60 -8.22 -19.95
N ASN A 43 -21.32 -9.29 -20.26
CA ASN A 43 -22.70 -9.46 -19.84
C ASN A 43 -22.72 -10.09 -18.45
N ILE A 44 -23.19 -9.32 -17.48
CA ILE A 44 -23.34 -9.70 -16.09
C ILE A 44 -24.81 -10.03 -15.84
N SER A 45 -25.09 -11.12 -15.13
CA SER A 45 -26.44 -11.40 -14.61
C SER A 45 -26.33 -11.79 -13.15
N VAL A 46 -26.80 -10.92 -12.25
CA VAL A 46 -26.73 -11.11 -10.80
C VAL A 46 -27.96 -11.88 -10.34
N GLN A 47 -27.76 -13.10 -9.85
CA GLN A 47 -28.87 -13.98 -9.46
C GLN A 47 -29.14 -13.91 -7.96
N GLN A 48 -28.09 -13.65 -7.18
CA GLN A 48 -28.13 -13.55 -5.73
C GLN A 48 -26.92 -12.74 -5.26
N LEU A 49 -27.12 -11.80 -4.35
CA LEU A 49 -26.04 -11.14 -3.63
C LEU A 49 -25.47 -12.00 -2.50
N ALA A 50 -24.21 -11.77 -2.17
CA ALA A 50 -23.63 -12.28 -0.95
C ALA A 50 -24.29 -11.60 0.26
N ARG A 51 -24.62 -12.38 1.30
CA ARG A 51 -25.23 -11.91 2.54
C ARG A 51 -24.42 -12.36 3.74
N ALA A 52 -24.43 -11.53 4.77
CA ALA A 52 -23.79 -11.82 6.04
C ALA A 52 -24.75 -12.59 6.94
N GLN A 53 -24.26 -13.60 7.65
CA GLN A 53 -25.09 -14.32 8.61
C GLN A 53 -25.40 -13.44 9.83
N GLN A 54 -26.62 -13.58 10.34
CA GLN A 54 -27.06 -13.00 11.60
C GLN A 54 -27.87 -14.05 12.39
N ILE A 55 -27.51 -14.22 13.65
CA ILE A 55 -28.25 -15.02 14.62
C ILE A 55 -28.59 -14.15 15.83
N SER A 56 -29.57 -14.60 16.62
CA SER A 56 -29.89 -13.94 17.88
C SER A 56 -30.35 -14.94 18.93
N SER A 57 -30.27 -14.57 20.20
CA SER A 57 -30.71 -15.40 21.33
C SER A 57 -32.21 -15.71 21.28
N ASP A 58 -32.71 -16.76 21.90
CA ASP A 58 -34.11 -17.24 21.82
C ASP A 58 -35.16 -16.11 21.87
N PRO A 59 -36.04 -15.97 20.85
CA PRO A 59 -37.12 -14.98 20.87
C PRO A 59 -38.21 -15.28 21.93
N ASN A 60 -38.31 -16.51 22.42
CA ASN A 60 -39.31 -16.91 23.42
C ASN A 60 -38.78 -16.88 24.86
N ASN A 61 -37.47 -16.70 25.04
CA ASN A 61 -36.80 -16.63 26.33
C ASN A 61 -35.79 -15.46 26.33
N VAL A 62 -36.30 -14.26 26.55
CA VAL A 62 -35.52 -13.00 26.48
C VAL A 62 -34.92 -12.61 27.83
N PHE A 63 -33.84 -11.82 27.80
CA PHE A 63 -33.22 -11.27 29.01
C PHE A 63 -34.03 -10.06 29.48
N THR A 64 -34.10 -9.81 30.79
CA THR A 64 -34.90 -8.72 31.38
C THR A 64 -34.07 -7.53 31.86
N ASP A 65 -32.77 -7.73 32.04
CA ASP A 65 -31.81 -6.68 32.39
C ASP A 65 -30.47 -6.97 31.67
N PRO A 66 -30.00 -6.09 30.79
CA PRO A 66 -28.77 -6.31 30.04
C PRO A 66 -27.51 -5.93 30.85
N ASP A 67 -27.67 -5.30 32.01
CA ASP A 67 -26.63 -4.83 32.91
C ASP A 67 -26.54 -5.67 34.21
N GLU A 68 -27.39 -6.70 34.35
CA GLU A 68 -27.28 -7.71 35.42
C GLU A 68 -26.22 -8.76 35.06
N ALA A 69 -25.42 -9.17 36.06
CA ALA A 69 -24.43 -10.22 35.89
C ALA A 69 -25.13 -11.55 35.55
N LEU A 70 -24.68 -12.22 34.49
CA LEU A 70 -25.32 -13.43 33.98
C LEU A 70 -25.08 -14.65 34.87
N GLY A 71 -24.02 -14.65 35.69
CA GLY A 71 -23.65 -15.79 36.53
C GLY A 71 -23.17 -17.00 35.74
N ILE A 72 -22.73 -16.79 34.50
CA ILE A 72 -22.25 -17.84 33.58
C ILE A 72 -20.72 -17.74 33.48
N GLU A 73 -20.03 -18.87 33.46
CA GLU A 73 -18.57 -18.91 33.29
C GLU A 73 -18.17 -19.98 32.27
N GLY A 74 -17.16 -19.70 31.48
CA GLY A 74 -16.64 -20.64 30.48
C GLY A 74 -15.95 -19.95 29.32
N THR A 75 -15.48 -20.73 28.36
CA THR A 75 -14.82 -20.23 27.16
C THR A 75 -15.57 -20.72 25.93
N ILE A 76 -15.86 -19.79 25.02
CA ILE A 76 -16.35 -20.08 23.66
C ILE A 76 -15.27 -19.73 22.64
N GLN A 77 -15.38 -20.25 21.42
CA GLN A 77 -14.60 -19.79 20.28
C GLN A 77 -15.45 -19.00 19.29
N VAL A 78 -14.88 -17.90 18.82
CA VAL A 78 -15.43 -17.07 17.72
C VAL A 78 -14.41 -17.11 16.58
N ASN A 79 -14.73 -17.80 15.49
CA ASN A 79 -13.82 -18.07 14.37
C ASN A 79 -12.44 -18.60 14.85
N GLY A 80 -12.45 -19.52 15.81
CA GLY A 80 -11.25 -20.11 16.41
C GLY A 80 -10.56 -19.27 17.49
N ASN A 81 -11.01 -18.04 17.76
CA ASN A 81 -10.46 -17.20 18.84
C ASN A 81 -11.20 -17.46 20.14
N ASN A 82 -10.46 -17.77 21.22
CA ASN A 82 -11.04 -17.99 22.54
C ASN A 82 -11.61 -16.70 23.13
N VAL A 83 -12.81 -16.80 23.68
CA VAL A 83 -13.53 -15.75 24.38
C VAL A 83 -13.93 -16.28 25.74
N GLU A 84 -13.19 -15.88 26.77
CA GLU A 84 -13.52 -16.17 28.15
C GLU A 84 -14.70 -15.31 28.60
N ILE A 85 -15.75 -15.96 29.08
CA ILE A 85 -16.91 -15.37 29.74
C ILE A 85 -16.79 -15.62 31.24
N ARG A 86 -17.00 -14.57 32.03
CA ARG A 86 -16.85 -14.57 33.49
C ARG A 86 -18.22 -14.49 34.16
N ASP A 87 -18.34 -15.07 35.35
CA ASP A 87 -19.57 -15.05 36.15
C ASP A 87 -20.11 -13.63 36.42
N THR A 88 -19.24 -12.64 36.49
CA THR A 88 -19.57 -11.22 36.66
C THR A 88 -19.99 -10.50 35.37
N ASP A 89 -19.80 -11.11 34.19
CA ASP A 89 -20.09 -10.46 32.92
C ASP A 89 -21.61 -10.25 32.75
N THR A 90 -21.98 -9.07 32.27
CA THR A 90 -23.34 -8.73 31.85
C THR A 90 -23.57 -9.14 30.40
N LEU A 91 -24.83 -9.08 29.91
CA LEU A 91 -25.12 -9.34 28.50
C LEU A 91 -24.37 -8.39 27.55
N ARG A 92 -24.16 -7.14 27.98
CA ARG A 92 -23.36 -6.16 27.23
C ARG A 92 -21.88 -6.49 27.24
N ASP A 93 -21.35 -6.97 28.37
CA ASP A 93 -19.95 -7.41 28.45
C ASP A 93 -19.69 -8.60 27.52
N VAL A 94 -20.61 -9.57 27.49
CA VAL A 94 -20.55 -10.71 26.55
C VAL A 94 -20.57 -10.23 25.09
N ALA A 95 -21.50 -9.34 24.72
CA ALA A 95 -21.56 -8.78 23.37
C ALA A 95 -20.26 -8.05 22.98
N ASN A 96 -19.68 -7.29 23.91
CA ASN A 96 -18.40 -6.60 23.69
C ASN A 96 -17.25 -7.61 23.51
N ARG A 97 -17.19 -8.66 24.33
CA ARG A 97 -16.16 -9.70 24.23
C ARG A 97 -16.23 -10.46 22.91
N ILE A 98 -17.42 -10.87 22.48
CA ILE A 98 -17.63 -11.53 21.18
C ILE A 98 -17.19 -10.59 20.04
N SER A 99 -17.58 -9.32 20.08
CA SER A 99 -17.20 -8.34 19.04
C SER A 99 -15.68 -8.10 18.97
N ASN A 100 -15.01 -8.15 20.11
CA ASN A 100 -13.56 -7.95 20.21
C ASN A 100 -12.74 -9.22 19.91
N ALA A 101 -13.40 -10.37 19.72
CA ALA A 101 -12.73 -11.66 19.58
C ALA A 101 -12.07 -11.88 18.22
N SER A 102 -12.72 -11.47 17.11
CA SER A 102 -12.27 -11.86 15.78
C SER A 102 -12.22 -10.75 14.72
N GLY A 103 -12.69 -9.52 14.99
CA GLY A 103 -12.74 -8.43 14.00
C GLY A 103 -13.63 -8.70 12.77
N THR A 104 -14.14 -9.93 12.62
CA THR A 104 -15.02 -10.42 11.57
C THR A 104 -16.46 -10.60 12.04
N VAL A 105 -16.69 -10.53 13.36
CA VAL A 105 -18.00 -10.68 13.99
C VAL A 105 -18.32 -9.44 14.82
N ALA A 106 -19.57 -9.01 14.76
CA ALA A 106 -20.12 -7.97 15.61
C ALA A 106 -21.27 -8.56 16.44
N ALA A 107 -21.26 -8.32 17.74
CA ALA A 107 -22.34 -8.68 18.64
C ALA A 107 -22.91 -7.44 19.33
N SER A 108 -24.23 -7.43 19.54
CA SER A 108 -24.91 -6.32 20.19
C SER A 108 -26.12 -6.79 20.98
N VAL A 109 -26.56 -5.97 21.94
CA VAL A 109 -27.78 -6.20 22.71
C VAL A 109 -28.90 -5.36 22.09
N ILE A 110 -29.99 -6.02 21.71
CA ILE A 110 -31.16 -5.40 21.10
C ILE A 110 -32.30 -5.43 22.11
N GLU A 111 -32.87 -4.27 22.42
CA GLU A 111 -34.16 -4.17 23.13
C GLU A 111 -35.29 -4.41 22.13
N VAL A 112 -36.02 -5.52 22.29
CA VAL A 112 -37.09 -5.95 21.37
C VAL A 112 -38.49 -5.51 21.82
N ASP A 113 -38.65 -5.25 23.12
CA ASP A 113 -39.83 -4.66 23.76
C ASP A 113 -39.38 -4.02 25.09
N ASP A 114 -40.25 -3.26 25.75
CA ASP A 114 -39.97 -2.58 27.03
C ASP A 114 -39.41 -3.57 28.07
N GLY A 115 -38.12 -3.45 28.40
CA GLY A 115 -37.44 -4.32 29.36
C GLY A 115 -37.17 -5.75 28.86
N GLN A 116 -37.18 -5.99 27.55
CA GLN A 116 -36.88 -7.29 26.93
C GLN A 116 -35.71 -7.19 25.96
N PHE A 117 -34.66 -7.96 26.22
CA PHE A 117 -33.38 -7.87 25.52
C PHE A 117 -32.96 -9.20 24.89
N ARG A 118 -32.32 -9.11 23.72
CA ARG A 118 -31.72 -10.25 23.00
C ARG A 118 -30.28 -9.95 22.62
N LEU A 119 -29.42 -10.96 22.69
CA LEU A 119 -28.08 -10.91 22.13
C LEU A 119 -28.19 -11.20 20.63
N SER A 120 -27.67 -10.32 19.78
CA SER A 120 -27.56 -10.53 18.34
C SER A 120 -26.10 -10.62 17.95
N VAL A 121 -25.75 -11.62 17.14
CA VAL A 121 -24.40 -11.85 16.62
C VAL A 121 -24.45 -11.90 15.11
N ARG A 122 -23.63 -11.09 14.45
CA ARG A 122 -23.65 -10.90 13.00
C ARG A 122 -22.23 -10.94 12.44
N SER A 123 -22.07 -11.57 11.27
CA SER A 123 -20.85 -11.44 10.49
C SER A 123 -20.68 -10.03 9.92
N ILE A 124 -19.45 -9.52 9.94
CA ILE A 124 -19.07 -8.29 9.22
C ILE A 124 -18.79 -8.62 7.75
N GLN A 125 -18.43 -9.87 7.46
CA GLN A 125 -18.22 -10.38 6.10
C GLN A 125 -19.49 -11.04 5.57
N THR A 126 -19.71 -10.95 4.26
CA THR A 126 -20.74 -11.73 3.56
C THR A 126 -20.19 -13.10 3.15
N GLY A 127 -21.07 -13.98 2.69
CA GLY A 127 -20.70 -15.31 2.18
C GLY A 127 -21.40 -16.43 2.95
N SER A 128 -21.26 -17.64 2.45
CA SER A 128 -21.76 -18.84 3.14
C SER A 128 -20.94 -19.20 4.39
N ASP A 129 -19.63 -18.97 4.34
CA ASP A 129 -18.70 -19.18 5.45
C ASP A 129 -18.48 -17.89 6.26
N THR A 130 -19.45 -17.56 7.11
CA THR A 130 -19.49 -16.30 7.85
C THR A 130 -18.77 -16.34 9.19
N PHE A 131 -19.31 -17.07 10.16
CA PHE A 131 -18.67 -17.24 11.46
C PHE A 131 -19.02 -18.57 12.12
N SER A 132 -18.10 -19.05 12.95
CA SER A 132 -18.31 -20.19 13.85
C SER A 132 -18.40 -19.69 15.28
N LEU A 133 -19.42 -20.17 16.00
CA LEU A 133 -19.51 -20.10 17.45
C LEU A 133 -19.47 -21.53 17.97
N THR A 134 -18.58 -21.80 18.91
CA THR A 134 -18.37 -23.14 19.44
C THR A 134 -18.13 -23.06 20.94
N ASP A 135 -18.79 -23.91 21.72
CA ASP A 135 -18.44 -24.11 23.12
C ASP A 135 -17.14 -24.92 23.21
N VAL A 136 -16.12 -24.36 23.86
CA VAL A 136 -14.82 -25.04 24.11
C VAL A 136 -14.54 -25.21 25.60
N SER A 137 -15.58 -25.06 26.41
CA SER A 137 -15.58 -25.36 27.83
C SER A 137 -16.78 -26.23 28.16
N GLY A 138 -16.68 -27.08 29.18
CA GLY A 138 -17.75 -28.04 29.56
C GLY A 138 -19.01 -27.42 30.18
N ASN A 139 -19.26 -26.12 30.02
CA ASN A 139 -20.33 -25.37 30.69
C ASN A 139 -21.43 -24.87 29.74
N ASP A 140 -21.48 -25.30 28.47
CA ASP A 140 -22.57 -24.97 27.52
C ASP A 140 -22.91 -23.46 27.47
N VAL A 141 -21.89 -22.60 27.34
CA VAL A 141 -22.05 -21.15 27.44
C VAL A 141 -22.98 -20.62 26.36
N LEU A 142 -22.92 -21.15 25.12
CA LEU A 142 -23.81 -20.71 24.04
C LEU A 142 -25.28 -21.06 24.32
N GLN A 143 -25.53 -22.20 24.99
CA GLN A 143 -26.87 -22.58 25.42
C GLN A 143 -27.36 -21.66 26.54
N GLN A 144 -26.52 -21.34 27.52
CA GLN A 144 -26.86 -20.41 28.61
C GLN A 144 -27.11 -18.99 28.11
N LEU A 145 -26.39 -18.58 27.04
CA LEU A 145 -26.64 -17.35 26.27
C LEU A 145 -27.88 -17.43 25.37
N ARG A 146 -28.54 -18.60 25.34
CA ARG A 146 -29.77 -18.88 24.60
C ARG A 146 -29.58 -18.74 23.08
N LEU A 147 -28.37 -18.95 22.59
CA LEU A 147 -28.05 -18.90 21.16
C LEU A 147 -28.26 -20.25 20.47
N THR A 148 -28.08 -21.35 21.20
CA THR A 148 -28.10 -22.71 20.67
C THR A 148 -29.14 -23.59 21.38
N GLN A 149 -29.61 -24.63 20.69
CA GLN A 149 -30.47 -25.66 21.27
C GLN A 149 -29.71 -26.49 22.31
N ASP A 150 -30.44 -27.31 23.08
CA ASP A 150 -29.89 -28.19 24.12
C ASP A 150 -28.73 -29.05 23.61
N ALA A 151 -27.81 -29.44 24.51
CA ALA A 151 -26.53 -30.13 24.23
C ALA A 151 -26.68 -31.53 23.58
N SER A 152 -27.87 -31.88 23.09
CA SER A 152 -28.07 -33.02 22.20
C SER A 152 -27.58 -32.62 20.81
N PHE A 153 -26.31 -32.90 20.54
CA PHE A 153 -25.59 -32.56 19.32
C PHE A 153 -26.16 -33.30 18.09
N ASP A 154 -27.18 -32.74 17.44
CA ASP A 154 -27.95 -33.47 16.43
C ASP A 154 -27.35 -33.48 15.01
N THR A 155 -26.28 -32.69 14.74
CA THR A 155 -25.71 -32.58 13.39
C THR A 155 -24.20 -32.74 13.35
N LEU A 156 -23.74 -33.70 12.53
CA LEU A 156 -22.33 -33.83 12.16
C LEU A 156 -21.90 -32.58 11.39
N ARG A 157 -20.78 -31.98 11.82
CA ARG A 157 -20.20 -30.78 11.18
C ARG A 157 -19.46 -31.14 9.89
N HIS A 158 -18.67 -32.21 9.92
CA HIS A 158 -17.90 -32.69 8.78
C HIS A 158 -18.25 -34.17 8.50
N PRO A 159 -19.43 -34.48 7.94
CA PRO A 159 -19.77 -35.85 7.60
C PRO A 159 -18.86 -36.37 6.48
N ILE A 160 -18.39 -37.61 6.64
CA ILE A 160 -17.72 -38.38 5.59
C ILE A 160 -18.56 -39.63 5.27
N THR A 161 -18.18 -40.39 4.25
CA THR A 161 -18.90 -41.64 3.93
C THR A 161 -18.80 -42.60 5.10
N GLU A 162 -19.94 -42.97 5.70
CA GLU A 162 -20.00 -43.89 6.86
C GLU A 162 -19.23 -43.37 8.08
N GLY A 163 -19.15 -42.05 8.27
CA GLY A 163 -18.29 -41.46 9.30
C GLY A 163 -18.41 -39.97 9.52
N ALA A 164 -17.53 -39.44 10.37
CA ALA A 164 -17.36 -38.01 10.62
C ALA A 164 -15.89 -37.64 10.82
N SER A 165 -15.54 -36.39 10.53
CA SER A 165 -14.22 -35.81 10.76
C SER A 165 -14.24 -34.70 11.82
N SER A 166 -13.14 -34.57 12.55
CA SER A 166 -12.87 -33.42 13.43
C SER A 166 -12.54 -32.15 12.62
N ASN A 167 -12.37 -31.04 13.33
CA ASN A 167 -11.61 -29.88 12.82
C ASN A 167 -10.17 -30.27 12.46
N GLU A 168 -9.49 -29.39 11.76
CA GLU A 168 -8.07 -29.51 11.44
C GLU A 168 -7.18 -28.93 12.54
N PHE A 169 -6.05 -29.58 12.81
CA PHE A 169 -5.09 -29.24 13.85
C PHE A 169 -3.66 -29.32 13.32
N ASN A 170 -2.79 -28.39 13.73
CA ASN A 170 -1.42 -28.30 13.21
C ASN A 170 -0.43 -29.30 13.85
N VAL A 171 -0.87 -30.02 14.89
CA VAL A 171 -0.04 -30.99 15.61
C VAL A 171 -0.96 -32.10 16.11
N ARG A 172 -0.55 -33.36 16.00
CA ARG A 172 -1.36 -34.50 16.44
C ARG A 172 -0.96 -35.14 17.77
N VAL A 173 0.22 -34.78 18.30
CA VAL A 173 0.85 -35.44 19.47
C VAL A 173 0.87 -34.59 20.74
N LEU A 174 0.27 -33.39 20.71
CA LEU A 174 0.11 -32.54 21.90
C LEU A 174 -1.34 -32.61 22.39
N PRO A 175 -1.59 -32.41 23.69
CA PRO A 175 -2.95 -32.33 24.22
C PRO A 175 -3.81 -31.34 23.42
N VAL A 176 -5.02 -31.74 23.07
CA VAL A 176 -5.91 -30.91 22.23
C VAL A 176 -6.22 -29.57 22.91
N GLY A 177 -6.36 -29.55 24.24
CA GLY A 177 -6.54 -28.32 25.02
C GLY A 177 -5.40 -27.32 24.83
N ASP A 178 -4.15 -27.78 24.78
CA ASP A 178 -2.98 -26.93 24.54
C ASP A 178 -3.01 -26.35 23.11
N LEU A 179 -3.44 -27.16 22.13
CA LEU A 179 -3.56 -26.73 20.72
C LEU A 179 -4.61 -25.65 20.53
N LEU A 180 -5.68 -25.70 21.33
CA LEU A 180 -6.76 -24.73 21.36
C LEU A 180 -6.52 -23.60 22.37
N ASN A 181 -5.36 -23.57 23.04
CA ASN A 181 -4.99 -22.57 24.04
C ASN A 181 -6.04 -22.43 25.17
N LEU A 182 -6.49 -23.57 25.70
CA LEU A 182 -7.48 -23.65 26.77
C LEU A 182 -6.77 -23.84 28.13
N ASP A 183 -6.87 -22.85 29.01
CA ASP A 183 -6.18 -22.85 30.32
C ASP A 183 -7.05 -23.37 31.49
N THR A 184 -8.38 -23.31 31.34
CA THR A 184 -9.36 -23.69 32.38
C THR A 184 -10.59 -24.34 31.74
N ASN A 185 -11.27 -25.20 32.50
CA ASN A 185 -12.48 -25.90 32.05
C ASN A 185 -12.31 -26.65 30.72
N VAL A 186 -11.10 -27.17 30.47
CA VAL A 186 -10.78 -27.96 29.28
C VAL A 186 -11.73 -29.17 29.20
N PRO A 187 -12.39 -29.39 28.06
CA PRO A 187 -13.39 -30.45 27.89
C PRO A 187 -12.85 -31.83 28.25
N SER A 188 -13.60 -32.54 29.09
CA SER A 188 -13.38 -33.95 29.42
C SER A 188 -14.72 -34.61 29.73
N GLY A 189 -14.86 -35.89 29.39
CA GLY A 189 -16.10 -36.61 29.63
C GLY A 189 -16.22 -37.90 28.85
N THR A 190 -17.35 -38.57 29.04
CA THR A 190 -17.68 -39.80 28.32
C THR A 190 -18.35 -39.45 26.99
N VAL A 191 -17.69 -39.81 25.90
CA VAL A 191 -18.25 -39.79 24.54
C VAL A 191 -18.92 -41.13 24.27
N THR A 192 -20.14 -41.09 23.75
CA THR A 192 -20.88 -42.26 23.27
C THR A 192 -20.88 -42.24 21.74
N ILE A 193 -20.44 -43.35 21.15
CA ILE A 193 -20.47 -43.57 19.70
C ILE A 193 -21.43 -44.72 19.43
N ALA A 194 -22.44 -44.48 18.61
CA ALA A 194 -23.41 -45.48 18.20
C ALA A 194 -23.49 -45.62 16.68
N ASN A 195 -23.72 -46.83 16.20
CA ASN A 195 -23.92 -47.18 14.79
C ASN A 195 -24.89 -48.36 14.67
N GLY A 196 -25.06 -48.92 13.46
CA GLY A 196 -25.87 -50.10 13.20
C GLY A 196 -25.45 -51.34 14.00
N GLY A 197 -24.19 -51.43 14.42
CA GLY A 197 -23.62 -52.47 15.27
C GLY A 197 -23.87 -52.35 16.78
N GLY A 198 -24.38 -51.22 17.27
CA GLY A 198 -24.62 -50.94 18.70
C GLY A 198 -23.96 -49.65 19.18
N SER A 199 -23.84 -49.46 20.49
CA SER A 199 -23.21 -48.27 21.08
C SER A 199 -22.10 -48.65 22.06
N PHE A 200 -21.06 -47.83 22.13
CA PHE A 200 -19.99 -47.94 23.10
C PHE A 200 -19.58 -46.57 23.63
N ASN A 201 -18.96 -46.57 24.81
CA ASN A 201 -18.54 -45.37 25.51
C ASN A 201 -17.01 -45.31 25.54
N VAL A 202 -16.47 -44.11 25.41
CA VAL A 202 -15.05 -43.82 25.51
C VAL A 202 -14.87 -42.56 26.37
N ASP A 203 -14.02 -42.65 27.40
CA ASP A 203 -13.68 -41.49 28.22
C ASP A 203 -12.54 -40.72 27.53
N ILE A 204 -12.78 -39.44 27.27
CA ILE A 204 -11.84 -38.53 26.60
C ILE A 204 -11.58 -37.33 27.51
N ASP A 205 -10.31 -36.95 27.63
CA ASP A 205 -9.84 -35.80 28.39
C ASP A 205 -8.88 -34.97 27.54
N LEU A 206 -9.37 -33.88 26.96
CA LEU A 206 -8.60 -33.04 26.05
C LEU A 206 -7.50 -32.25 26.75
N SER A 207 -7.49 -32.22 28.10
CA SER A 207 -6.40 -31.58 28.87
C SER A 207 -5.12 -32.43 28.90
N THR A 208 -5.24 -33.73 28.64
CA THR A 208 -4.12 -34.66 28.72
C THR A 208 -3.91 -35.49 27.45
N GLN A 209 -4.93 -35.63 26.61
CA GLN A 209 -4.89 -36.48 25.41
C GLN A 209 -4.68 -35.68 24.13
N SER A 210 -3.78 -36.17 23.29
CA SER A 210 -3.56 -35.70 21.92
C SER A 210 -4.53 -36.35 20.92
N LEU A 211 -4.53 -35.91 19.64
CA LEU A 211 -5.34 -36.55 18.61
C LEU A 211 -4.99 -38.05 18.44
N ASP A 212 -3.69 -38.39 18.51
CA ASP A 212 -3.23 -39.79 18.46
C ASP A 212 -3.76 -40.59 19.66
N ASP A 213 -3.79 -40.00 20.86
CA ASP A 213 -4.32 -40.65 22.07
C ASP A 213 -5.84 -40.84 22.00
N VAL A 214 -6.57 -39.83 21.50
CA VAL A 214 -8.03 -39.89 21.32
C VAL A 214 -8.40 -40.96 20.29
N ALA A 215 -7.71 -41.01 19.15
CA ALA A 215 -7.89 -42.05 18.14
C ALA A 215 -7.68 -43.45 18.73
N GLN A 216 -6.62 -43.62 19.50
CA GLN A 216 -6.32 -44.89 20.16
C GLN A 216 -7.41 -45.27 21.18
N ALA A 217 -7.86 -44.33 22.01
CA ALA A 217 -8.91 -44.57 23.00
C ALA A 217 -10.22 -45.03 22.35
N ILE A 218 -10.61 -44.42 21.22
CA ILE A 218 -11.81 -44.82 20.45
C ILE A 218 -11.64 -46.25 19.90
N ASN A 219 -10.50 -46.55 19.27
CA ASN A 219 -10.22 -47.88 18.70
C ASN A 219 -10.22 -48.99 19.77
N ASP A 220 -9.60 -48.72 20.94
CA ASP A 220 -9.55 -49.67 22.05
C ASP A 220 -10.97 -49.92 22.61
N ALA A 221 -11.78 -48.87 22.76
CA ALA A 221 -13.17 -48.99 23.22
C ALA A 221 -14.06 -49.74 22.22
N ALA A 222 -13.94 -49.45 20.92
CA ALA A 222 -14.65 -50.14 19.85
C ALA A 222 -14.30 -51.64 19.83
N GLY A 223 -13.01 -51.98 19.94
CA GLY A 223 -12.54 -53.36 20.00
C GLY A 223 -13.08 -54.15 21.20
N LEU A 224 -13.14 -53.52 22.37
CA LEU A 224 -13.74 -54.12 23.58
C LEU A 224 -15.26 -54.34 23.44
N ALA A 225 -15.94 -53.43 22.75
CA ALA A 225 -17.37 -53.54 22.46
C ALA A 225 -17.69 -54.51 21.31
N GLY A 226 -16.68 -54.96 20.55
CA GLY A 226 -16.87 -55.74 19.32
C GLY A 226 -17.52 -54.95 18.20
N ASN A 227 -17.35 -53.62 18.20
CA ASN A 227 -17.87 -52.69 17.20
C ASN A 227 -16.85 -52.52 16.05
N SER A 228 -17.32 -52.30 14.82
CA SER A 228 -16.49 -52.11 13.62
C SER A 228 -15.91 -50.69 13.48
N THR A 229 -16.27 -49.76 14.37
CA THR A 229 -15.78 -48.38 14.32
C THR A 229 -14.25 -48.32 14.39
N THR A 230 -13.66 -47.51 13.51
CA THR A 230 -12.24 -47.15 13.51
C THR A 230 -12.07 -45.65 13.59
N ALA A 231 -11.09 -45.21 14.37
CA ALA A 231 -10.66 -43.81 14.44
C ALA A 231 -9.23 -43.66 13.93
N THR A 232 -8.99 -42.74 13.01
CA THR A 232 -7.68 -42.55 12.36
C THR A 232 -7.32 -41.08 12.25
N VAL A 233 -6.09 -40.73 12.63
CA VAL A 233 -5.56 -39.39 12.37
C VAL A 233 -5.00 -39.32 10.95
N VAL A 234 -5.56 -38.43 10.14
CA VAL A 234 -5.23 -38.23 8.72
C VAL A 234 -4.48 -36.89 8.56
N GLU A 235 -3.35 -36.91 7.85
CA GLU A 235 -2.66 -35.70 7.41
C GLU A 235 -3.27 -35.24 6.08
N VAL A 236 -3.95 -34.10 6.09
CA VAL A 236 -4.75 -33.60 4.95
C VAL A 236 -3.94 -32.70 4.03
N GLU A 237 -3.00 -31.97 4.61
CA GLU A 237 -1.93 -31.24 3.95
C GLU A 237 -0.71 -31.22 4.85
N GLN A 238 0.43 -30.72 4.36
CA GLN A 238 1.69 -30.79 5.08
C GLN A 238 1.58 -30.16 6.48
N GLY A 239 1.66 -31.00 7.52
CA GLY A 239 1.59 -30.55 8.91
C GLY A 239 0.19 -30.22 9.44
N VAL A 240 -0.87 -30.56 8.72
CA VAL A 240 -2.27 -30.36 9.15
C VAL A 240 -2.95 -31.72 9.27
N PHE A 241 -3.54 -31.97 10.43
CA PHE A 241 -4.09 -33.26 10.83
C PHE A 241 -5.56 -33.13 11.21
N ARG A 242 -6.36 -34.15 10.92
CA ARG A 242 -7.71 -34.31 11.47
C ARG A 242 -7.93 -35.74 11.94
N LEU A 243 -8.88 -35.94 12.84
CA LEU A 243 -9.32 -37.25 13.30
C LEU A 243 -10.59 -37.66 12.54
N ASP A 244 -10.51 -38.77 11.82
CA ASP A 244 -11.65 -39.38 11.11
C ASP A 244 -12.18 -40.56 11.94
N ILE A 245 -13.50 -40.63 12.14
CA ILE A 245 -14.22 -41.76 12.74
C ILE A 245 -15.07 -42.41 11.66
N GLU A 246 -14.79 -43.66 11.31
CA GLU A 246 -15.55 -44.46 10.33
C GLU A 246 -16.22 -45.64 11.06
N THR A 247 -17.49 -45.90 10.81
CA THR A 247 -18.25 -46.97 11.49
C THR A 247 -18.01 -48.36 10.91
N GLY A 248 -17.67 -48.44 9.62
CA GLY A 248 -17.38 -49.68 8.90
C GLY A 248 -18.59 -50.61 8.72
N ASP A 249 -19.81 -50.16 9.02
CA ASP A 249 -21.04 -50.95 8.97
C ASP A 249 -22.10 -50.42 7.98
N GLY A 250 -21.76 -49.42 7.17
CA GLY A 250 -22.69 -48.80 6.23
C GLY A 250 -23.63 -47.75 6.84
N THR A 251 -23.42 -47.35 8.10
CA THR A 251 -24.24 -46.33 8.79
C THR A 251 -23.40 -45.15 9.28
N ASP A 252 -23.97 -43.96 9.30
CA ASP A 252 -23.28 -42.80 9.90
C ASP A 252 -23.27 -42.91 11.43
N PRO A 253 -22.20 -42.44 12.10
CA PRO A 253 -22.12 -42.49 13.55
C PRO A 253 -23.11 -41.51 14.18
N VAL A 254 -23.77 -41.94 15.24
CA VAL A 254 -24.45 -41.06 16.19
C VAL A 254 -23.46 -40.77 17.32
N LEU A 255 -23.05 -39.51 17.44
CA LEU A 255 -22.04 -39.04 18.39
C LEU A 255 -22.73 -38.19 19.45
N THR A 256 -22.62 -38.59 20.72
CA THR A 256 -23.12 -37.80 21.85
C THR A 256 -22.10 -37.75 22.97
N ASP A 257 -22.09 -36.67 23.75
CA ASP A 257 -21.28 -36.57 24.95
C ASP A 257 -22.00 -35.74 26.02
N SER A 258 -21.37 -35.64 27.19
CA SER A 258 -21.85 -34.80 28.31
C SER A 258 -20.83 -33.76 28.74
N GLY A 259 -19.90 -33.38 27.86
CA GLY A 259 -18.71 -32.62 28.25
C GLY A 259 -18.08 -31.76 27.14
N ASN A 260 -18.78 -31.55 26.02
CA ASN A 260 -18.38 -30.72 24.88
C ASN A 260 -17.11 -31.17 24.17
N VAL A 261 -16.70 -32.43 24.36
CA VAL A 261 -15.53 -33.02 23.73
C VAL A 261 -15.72 -33.06 22.20
N LEU A 262 -16.88 -33.53 21.74
CA LEU A 262 -17.22 -33.69 20.33
C LEU A 262 -17.35 -32.34 19.62
N GLU A 263 -17.96 -31.35 20.30
CA GLU A 263 -18.10 -30.00 19.76
C GLU A 263 -16.74 -29.31 19.66
N THR A 264 -15.91 -29.44 20.70
CA THR A 264 -14.55 -28.90 20.74
C THR A 264 -13.64 -29.52 19.68
N LEU A 265 -13.73 -30.84 19.49
CA LEU A 265 -13.04 -31.53 18.41
C LEU A 265 -13.62 -31.17 17.03
N GLY A 266 -14.84 -30.63 16.96
CA GLY A 266 -15.49 -30.24 15.70
C GLY A 266 -16.15 -31.39 14.93
N PHE A 267 -16.46 -32.50 15.59
CA PHE A 267 -17.27 -33.57 14.99
C PHE A 267 -18.72 -33.15 14.83
N VAL A 268 -19.22 -32.39 15.79
CA VAL A 268 -20.58 -31.90 15.85
C VAL A 268 -20.60 -30.38 15.92
N GLN A 269 -21.73 -29.79 15.57
CA GLN A 269 -21.97 -28.36 15.69
C GLN A 269 -23.32 -28.12 16.35
N PRO A 270 -23.47 -27.04 17.13
CA PRO A 270 -24.73 -26.70 17.73
C PRO A 270 -25.71 -26.17 16.67
N SER A 271 -26.99 -26.42 16.86
CA SER A 271 -28.05 -25.77 16.08
C SER A 271 -28.44 -24.45 16.74
N PHE A 272 -28.36 -23.34 16.00
CA PHE A 272 -28.83 -22.04 16.50
C PHE A 272 -30.34 -22.03 16.70
N LEU A 273 -30.79 -21.41 17.80
CA LEU A 273 -32.22 -21.26 18.12
C LEU A 273 -32.93 -20.31 17.16
N GLN A 274 -32.24 -19.27 16.70
CA GLN A 274 -32.78 -18.28 15.75
C GLN A 274 -31.70 -17.81 14.79
N VAL A 275 -31.90 -18.09 13.50
CA VAL A 275 -31.12 -17.54 12.38
C VAL A 275 -31.95 -16.45 11.72
N ASP A 276 -31.61 -15.19 11.97
CA ASP A 276 -32.32 -14.03 11.43
C ASP A 276 -31.97 -13.79 9.95
N GLN A 277 -30.72 -14.11 9.57
CA GLN A 277 -30.24 -14.08 8.19
C GLN A 277 -29.20 -15.19 8.00
N ALA A 278 -29.36 -16.03 6.98
CA ALA A 278 -28.33 -16.99 6.60
C ALA A 278 -27.19 -16.29 5.85
N GLY A 279 -25.97 -16.77 6.04
CA GLY A 279 -24.84 -16.41 5.18
C GLY A 279 -25.05 -17.00 3.79
N GLU A 280 -24.91 -16.18 2.76
CA GLU A 280 -25.10 -16.59 1.37
C GLU A 280 -23.96 -16.04 0.52
N ASP A 281 -23.46 -16.81 -0.44
CA ASP A 281 -22.53 -16.32 -1.46
C ASP A 281 -23.27 -15.56 -2.56
N ALA A 282 -22.57 -14.60 -3.17
CA ALA A 282 -22.98 -13.99 -4.42
C ALA A 282 -22.94 -15.03 -5.52
N ARG A 283 -24.01 -15.10 -6.31
CA ARG A 283 -24.12 -15.95 -7.50
C ARG A 283 -24.48 -15.06 -8.67
N PHE A 284 -23.63 -15.06 -9.68
CA PHE A 284 -23.84 -14.29 -10.89
C PHE A 284 -23.19 -14.99 -12.08
N THR A 285 -23.48 -14.51 -13.28
CA THR A 285 -22.78 -14.99 -14.48
C THR A 285 -21.99 -13.88 -15.13
N VAL A 286 -20.85 -14.22 -15.72
CA VAL A 286 -20.08 -13.35 -16.61
C VAL A 286 -20.04 -14.03 -17.98
N ASN A 287 -20.63 -13.39 -18.98
CA ASN A 287 -20.80 -13.95 -20.33
C ASN A 287 -21.43 -15.36 -20.33
N GLY A 288 -22.35 -15.62 -19.38
CA GLY A 288 -23.03 -16.90 -19.20
C GLY A 288 -22.27 -17.95 -18.37
N ILE A 289 -21.03 -17.66 -17.93
CA ILE A 289 -20.26 -18.54 -17.04
C ILE A 289 -20.65 -18.24 -15.60
N GLN A 290 -21.08 -19.26 -14.86
CA GLN A 290 -21.44 -19.12 -13.44
C GLN A 290 -20.23 -18.80 -12.59
N VAL A 291 -20.38 -17.80 -11.73
CA VAL A 291 -19.40 -17.38 -10.73
C VAL A 291 -20.07 -17.37 -9.36
N VAL A 292 -19.30 -17.76 -8.35
CA VAL A 292 -19.68 -17.74 -6.94
C VAL A 292 -18.60 -17.03 -6.15
N ARG A 293 -18.97 -16.07 -5.30
CA ARG A 293 -18.03 -15.33 -4.45
C ARG A 293 -18.67 -15.04 -3.10
N SER A 294 -17.87 -15.05 -2.04
CA SER A 294 -18.32 -14.67 -0.69
C SER A 294 -18.58 -13.17 -0.54
N THR A 295 -18.19 -12.34 -1.52
CA THR A 295 -18.30 -10.87 -1.46
C THR A 295 -19.08 -10.31 -2.66
N ASN A 296 -19.69 -9.14 -2.44
CA ASN A 296 -20.30 -8.34 -3.51
C ASN A 296 -19.30 -7.40 -4.20
N ASN A 297 -18.05 -7.32 -3.75
CA ASN A 297 -16.98 -6.59 -4.42
C ASN A 297 -15.95 -7.57 -4.96
N VAL A 298 -15.98 -7.82 -6.25
CA VAL A 298 -15.29 -8.94 -6.92
C VAL A 298 -14.24 -8.41 -7.88
N SER A 299 -12.96 -8.70 -7.64
CA SER A 299 -11.82 -8.20 -8.43
C SER A 299 -11.00 -9.29 -9.12
N ASP A 300 -11.40 -10.56 -8.99
CA ASP A 300 -10.62 -11.73 -9.40
C ASP A 300 -11.27 -12.53 -10.54
N VAL A 301 -12.29 -11.97 -11.20
CA VAL A 301 -13.08 -12.66 -12.23
C VAL A 301 -12.79 -12.14 -13.63
N ILE A 302 -12.61 -10.83 -13.78
CA ILE A 302 -12.26 -10.18 -15.03
C ILE A 302 -10.94 -9.43 -14.77
N GLN A 303 -9.90 -9.72 -15.54
CA GLN A 303 -8.60 -9.09 -15.36
C GLN A 303 -8.72 -7.57 -15.46
N GLY A 304 -8.15 -6.88 -14.49
CA GLY A 304 -8.17 -5.42 -14.41
C GLY A 304 -9.55 -4.80 -14.12
N VAL A 305 -10.57 -5.59 -13.76
CA VAL A 305 -11.91 -5.07 -13.47
C VAL A 305 -12.36 -5.48 -12.08
N THR A 306 -12.73 -4.49 -11.26
CA THR A 306 -13.43 -4.71 -10.00
C THR A 306 -14.92 -4.45 -10.19
N LEU A 307 -15.74 -5.48 -9.95
CA LEU A 307 -17.19 -5.45 -10.05
C LEU A 307 -17.82 -5.30 -8.66
N SER A 308 -18.66 -4.29 -8.47
CA SER A 308 -19.50 -4.13 -7.29
C SER A 308 -20.94 -4.53 -7.63
N LEU A 309 -21.42 -5.60 -7.02
CA LEU A 309 -22.79 -6.11 -7.11
C LEU A 309 -23.68 -5.37 -6.11
N ILE A 310 -24.79 -4.81 -6.58
CA ILE A 310 -25.64 -3.90 -5.83
C ILE A 310 -27.04 -4.48 -5.61
N SER A 311 -27.61 -5.12 -6.63
CA SER A 311 -28.92 -5.80 -6.53
C SER A 311 -29.00 -7.01 -7.46
N ASP A 312 -29.99 -7.87 -7.21
CA ASP A 312 -30.31 -8.99 -8.09
C ASP A 312 -30.95 -8.45 -9.39
N ASP A 313 -30.64 -9.07 -10.53
CA ASP A 313 -31.32 -8.81 -11.80
C ASP A 313 -32.73 -9.42 -11.80
N ASP A 314 -33.64 -8.80 -12.55
CA ASP A 314 -34.90 -9.46 -12.92
C ASP A 314 -34.60 -10.80 -13.65
N PRO A 315 -35.37 -11.87 -13.43
CA PRO A 315 -35.12 -13.16 -14.08
C PRO A 315 -34.99 -13.05 -15.60
N GLY A 316 -33.80 -13.36 -16.12
CA GLY A 316 -33.47 -13.29 -17.55
C GLY A 316 -32.98 -11.93 -18.06
N ALA A 317 -32.89 -10.92 -17.19
CA ALA A 317 -32.21 -9.67 -17.50
C ALA A 317 -30.68 -9.83 -17.42
N THR A 318 -29.99 -8.99 -18.18
CA THR A 318 -28.53 -8.91 -18.20
C THR A 318 -28.10 -7.45 -18.15
N THR A 319 -27.14 -7.16 -17.30
CA THR A 319 -26.45 -5.87 -17.21
C THR A 319 -25.14 -5.95 -17.98
N THR A 320 -24.94 -5.09 -18.98
CA THR A 320 -23.68 -5.05 -19.73
C THR A 320 -22.73 -4.05 -19.09
N VAL A 321 -21.53 -4.52 -18.74
CA VAL A 321 -20.40 -3.68 -18.32
C VAL A 321 -19.45 -3.53 -19.50
N SER A 322 -19.21 -2.30 -19.95
CA SER A 322 -18.30 -1.99 -21.06
C SER A 322 -17.05 -1.31 -20.55
N VAL A 323 -15.88 -1.86 -20.85
CA VAL A 323 -14.57 -1.26 -20.61
C VAL A 323 -14.10 -0.58 -21.89
N ILE A 324 -13.88 0.73 -21.81
CA ILE A 324 -13.42 1.57 -22.92
C ILE A 324 -12.18 2.37 -22.51
N GLU A 325 -11.52 2.99 -23.48
CA GLU A 325 -10.48 3.99 -23.20
C GLU A 325 -11.09 5.20 -22.53
N ALA A 326 -10.53 5.60 -21.38
CA ALA A 326 -10.99 6.80 -20.72
C ALA A 326 -10.55 8.03 -21.51
N GLU A 327 -11.50 8.88 -21.87
CA GLU A 327 -11.20 10.10 -22.61
C GLU A 327 -10.64 11.19 -21.69
N GLY A 328 -9.51 11.79 -22.09
CA GLY A 328 -9.03 13.05 -21.52
C GLY A 328 -8.17 12.96 -20.26
N GLU A 329 -7.88 11.77 -19.73
CA GLU A 329 -7.01 11.63 -18.54
C GLU A 329 -5.59 12.16 -18.80
N ALA A 330 -4.98 11.78 -19.93
CA ALA A 330 -3.69 12.30 -20.35
C ALA A 330 -3.69 13.83 -20.52
N ALA A 331 -4.77 14.38 -21.10
CA ALA A 331 -4.92 15.83 -21.26
C ALA A 331 -5.04 16.55 -19.92
N SER A 332 -5.79 15.97 -18.96
CA SER A 332 -5.94 16.49 -17.59
C SER A 332 -4.62 16.46 -16.82
N SER A 333 -3.84 15.40 -16.98
CA SER A 333 -2.50 15.28 -16.40
C SER A 333 -1.52 16.32 -16.98
N ILE A 334 -1.56 16.56 -18.29
CA ILE A 334 -0.77 17.63 -18.93
C ILE A 334 -1.20 19.00 -18.45
N GLN A 335 -2.50 19.26 -18.37
CA GLN A 335 -3.03 20.53 -17.84
C GLN A 335 -2.56 20.75 -16.40
N SER A 336 -2.60 19.72 -15.56
CA SER A 336 -2.10 19.76 -14.18
C SER A 336 -0.61 20.08 -14.11
N PHE A 337 0.19 19.52 -15.01
CA PHE A 337 1.61 19.86 -15.12
C PHE A 337 1.84 21.32 -15.53
N VAL A 338 1.11 21.80 -16.54
CA VAL A 338 1.18 23.19 -17.01
C VAL A 338 0.79 24.17 -15.91
N GLU A 339 -0.26 23.88 -15.14
CA GLU A 339 -0.68 24.68 -14.00
C GLU A 339 0.36 24.69 -12.87
N ALA A 340 0.90 23.52 -12.52
CA ALA A 340 1.95 23.40 -11.50
C ALA A 340 3.22 24.17 -11.90
N PHE A 341 3.61 24.09 -13.18
CA PHE A 341 4.73 24.83 -13.74
C PHE A 341 4.48 26.34 -13.67
N ASN A 342 3.33 26.80 -14.17
CA ASN A 342 2.97 28.22 -14.22
C ASN A 342 2.84 28.82 -12.82
N SER A 343 2.22 28.10 -11.89
CA SER A 343 2.12 28.50 -10.48
C SER A 343 3.50 28.70 -9.86
N THR A 344 4.41 27.74 -10.05
CA THR A 344 5.79 27.84 -9.56
C THR A 344 6.54 29.01 -10.19
N ARG A 345 6.44 29.17 -11.52
CA ARG A 345 7.09 30.26 -12.27
C ARG A 345 6.63 31.62 -11.77
N ASN A 346 5.32 31.78 -11.58
CA ASN A 346 4.72 33.01 -11.07
C ASN A 346 5.18 33.30 -9.64
N PHE A 347 5.26 32.27 -8.79
CA PHE A 347 5.79 32.40 -7.45
C PHE A 347 7.24 32.90 -7.44
N ILE A 348 8.16 32.28 -8.19
CA ILE A 348 9.57 32.73 -8.17
C ILE A 348 9.67 34.16 -8.71
N ARG A 349 8.91 34.51 -9.75
CA ARG A 349 8.95 35.87 -10.31
C ARG A 349 8.43 36.92 -9.36
N GLN A 350 7.32 36.66 -8.68
CA GLN A 350 6.78 37.60 -7.72
C GLN A 350 7.79 37.87 -6.59
N ARG A 351 8.60 36.87 -6.23
CA ARG A 351 9.61 36.99 -5.17
C ARG A 351 10.97 37.46 -5.65
N ALA A 352 11.34 37.25 -6.91
CA ALA A 352 12.70 37.50 -7.43
C ALA A 352 12.78 38.61 -8.49
N SER A 353 11.68 39.32 -8.78
CA SER A 353 11.68 40.45 -9.72
C SER A 353 11.65 41.80 -9.01
N TYR A 354 12.00 42.85 -9.76
CA TYR A 354 11.82 44.23 -9.35
C TYR A 354 10.51 44.77 -9.94
N ASN A 355 9.60 45.22 -9.10
CA ASN A 355 8.36 45.84 -9.54
C ASN A 355 8.62 47.33 -9.83
N THR A 356 8.59 47.71 -11.11
CA THR A 356 8.89 49.08 -11.56
C THR A 356 7.83 50.11 -11.15
N GLU A 357 6.60 49.69 -10.88
CA GLU A 357 5.50 50.58 -10.48
C GLU A 357 5.59 50.95 -9.00
N THR A 358 5.83 49.95 -8.14
CA THR A 358 5.97 50.15 -6.69
C THR A 358 7.39 50.51 -6.29
N GLN A 359 8.35 50.40 -7.21
CA GLN A 359 9.79 50.53 -6.95
C GLN A 359 10.30 49.58 -5.86
N GLN A 360 9.66 48.42 -5.71
CA GLN A 360 9.99 47.43 -4.70
C GLN A 360 10.69 46.23 -5.33
N ALA A 361 11.84 45.86 -4.75
CA ALA A 361 12.50 44.60 -5.02
C ALA A 361 11.78 43.46 -4.29
N GLY A 362 11.54 42.35 -4.99
CA GLY A 362 11.13 41.11 -4.34
C GLY A 362 12.20 40.61 -3.36
N ILE A 363 11.77 39.90 -2.32
CA ILE A 363 12.64 39.42 -1.22
C ILE A 363 13.76 38.47 -1.67
N LEU A 364 13.64 37.84 -2.84
CA LEU A 364 14.62 36.92 -3.43
C LEU A 364 15.30 37.51 -4.67
N LEU A 365 15.20 38.82 -4.90
CA LEU A 365 15.85 39.48 -6.03
C LEU A 365 17.37 39.26 -5.97
N GLY A 366 17.92 38.65 -7.02
CA GLY A 366 19.36 38.36 -7.12
C GLY A 366 19.81 37.08 -6.40
N ASP A 367 18.90 36.30 -5.81
CA ASP A 367 19.25 35.01 -5.21
C ASP A 367 19.68 34.00 -6.29
N SER A 368 20.93 33.54 -6.21
CA SER A 368 21.51 32.62 -7.20
C SER A 368 20.81 31.26 -7.24
N SER A 369 20.28 30.78 -6.10
CA SER A 369 19.56 29.50 -6.03
C SER A 369 18.24 29.60 -6.80
N VAL A 370 17.53 30.73 -6.69
CA VAL A 370 16.28 30.98 -7.42
C VAL A 370 16.53 31.13 -8.91
N LEU A 371 17.59 31.86 -9.30
CA LEU A 371 17.97 31.99 -10.72
C LEU A 371 18.37 30.64 -11.33
N SER A 372 19.10 29.80 -10.57
CA SER A 372 19.48 28.45 -11.02
C SER A 372 18.27 27.53 -11.15
N THR A 373 17.32 27.62 -10.21
CA THR A 373 16.03 26.91 -10.25
C THR A 373 15.24 27.30 -11.48
N ASP A 374 15.14 28.60 -11.75
CA ASP A 374 14.41 29.13 -12.89
C ASP A 374 15.01 28.69 -14.23
N SER A 375 16.35 28.69 -14.30
CA SER A 375 17.09 28.22 -15.47
C SER A 375 16.94 26.72 -15.68
N ALA A 376 16.95 25.92 -14.60
CA ALA A 376 16.74 24.48 -14.67
C ALA A 376 15.32 24.15 -15.17
N LEU A 377 14.30 24.82 -14.65
CA LEU A 377 12.90 24.65 -15.07
C LEU A 377 12.69 25.08 -16.53
N THR A 378 13.25 26.22 -16.95
CA THR A 378 13.16 26.67 -18.34
C THR A 378 13.93 25.73 -19.28
N GLY A 379 15.06 25.19 -18.82
CA GLY A 379 15.88 24.24 -19.57
C GLY A 379 15.13 22.96 -19.94
N LEU A 380 14.24 22.46 -19.06
CA LEU A 380 13.40 21.30 -19.33
C LEU A 380 12.57 21.44 -20.61
N LEU A 381 12.03 22.63 -20.86
CA LEU A 381 11.11 22.88 -21.97
C LEU A 381 11.81 22.99 -23.33
N SER A 382 13.09 23.33 -23.31
CA SER A 382 13.92 23.45 -24.51
C SER A 382 14.60 22.13 -24.89
N ARG A 383 14.46 21.08 -24.08
CA ARG A 383 15.07 19.78 -24.34
C ARG A 383 14.34 19.09 -25.48
N ARG A 384 15.13 18.55 -26.40
CA ARG A 384 14.64 17.58 -27.38
C ARG A 384 14.60 16.22 -26.72
N ILE A 385 13.48 15.52 -26.86
CA ILE A 385 13.30 14.16 -26.37
C ILE A 385 13.10 13.28 -27.59
N SER A 386 13.97 12.31 -27.75
CA SER A 386 13.89 11.35 -28.85
C SER A 386 13.12 10.13 -28.38
N THR A 387 12.07 9.74 -29.08
CA THR A 387 11.33 8.48 -28.86
C THR A 387 12.06 7.25 -29.41
N LEU A 388 13.24 7.44 -30.02
CA LEU A 388 14.00 6.38 -30.66
C LEU A 388 14.37 5.21 -29.72
N PRO A 389 14.72 5.40 -28.42
CA PRO A 389 15.02 4.28 -27.53
C PRO A 389 13.91 3.21 -27.45
N SER A 390 12.64 3.63 -27.48
CA SER A 390 11.49 2.73 -27.37
C SER A 390 11.00 2.17 -28.71
N GLN A 391 11.60 2.60 -29.84
CA GLN A 391 11.23 2.08 -31.15
C GLN A 391 11.77 0.67 -31.35
N PHE A 392 10.90 -0.21 -31.89
CA PHE A 392 11.28 -1.57 -32.24
C PHE A 392 12.24 -1.59 -33.42
N LEU A 393 13.24 -2.46 -33.37
CA LEU A 393 14.23 -2.61 -34.43
C LEU A 393 13.61 -2.95 -35.79
N ASN A 394 12.47 -3.64 -35.81
CA ASN A 394 11.77 -4.02 -37.04
C ASN A 394 10.99 -2.85 -37.70
N THR A 395 10.78 -1.72 -37.01
CA THR A 395 10.08 -0.54 -37.58
C THR A 395 11.04 0.53 -38.10
N LEU A 396 12.33 0.41 -37.81
CA LEU A 396 13.36 1.38 -38.22
C LEU A 396 13.58 1.39 -39.73
N ASN A 397 14.32 2.41 -40.20
CA ASN A 397 14.70 2.57 -41.61
C ASN A 397 13.49 2.53 -42.55
N ASP A 398 12.48 3.34 -42.27
CA ASP A 398 11.20 3.39 -43.00
C ASP A 398 10.50 2.02 -43.09
N GLY A 399 10.59 1.22 -42.02
CA GLY A 399 10.00 -0.12 -41.92
C GLY A 399 10.82 -1.25 -42.56
N ALA A 400 12.03 -0.97 -43.06
CA ALA A 400 12.95 -2.01 -43.51
C ALA A 400 13.50 -2.84 -42.32
N GLY A 401 13.54 -2.24 -41.14
CA GLY A 401 14.01 -2.83 -39.90
C GLY A 401 15.53 -2.96 -39.81
N VAL A 402 15.98 -3.65 -38.77
CA VAL A 402 17.36 -4.07 -38.54
C VAL A 402 17.36 -5.60 -38.39
N ALA A 403 18.24 -6.28 -39.10
CA ALA A 403 18.36 -7.73 -39.07
C ALA A 403 18.90 -8.23 -37.71
N ALA A 404 18.48 -9.42 -37.30
CA ALA A 404 19.05 -10.11 -36.15
C ALA A 404 20.49 -10.55 -36.47
N GLY A 405 21.43 -10.27 -35.57
CA GLY A 405 22.83 -10.66 -35.77
C GLY A 405 23.75 -10.09 -34.70
N SER A 406 25.04 -10.05 -35.01
CA SER A 406 26.05 -9.52 -34.11
C SER A 406 26.90 -8.48 -34.81
N ILE A 407 27.43 -7.54 -34.03
CA ILE A 407 28.39 -6.52 -34.48
C ILE A 407 29.69 -6.67 -33.70
N GLN A 408 30.80 -6.25 -34.26
CA GLN A 408 32.09 -6.20 -33.56
C GLN A 408 32.45 -4.74 -33.31
N ILE A 409 32.76 -4.40 -32.06
CA ILE A 409 33.21 -3.05 -31.68
C ILE A 409 34.62 -3.16 -31.10
N THR A 410 35.53 -2.32 -31.58
CA THR A 410 36.88 -2.16 -31.02
C THR A 410 37.05 -0.73 -30.52
N ASP A 411 37.42 -0.60 -29.25
CA ASP A 411 37.69 0.67 -28.60
C ASP A 411 39.04 1.27 -29.07
N ARG A 412 39.35 2.47 -28.59
CA ARG A 412 40.61 3.16 -28.93
C ARG A 412 41.82 2.66 -28.16
N SER A 413 41.64 1.79 -27.15
CA SER A 413 42.71 1.08 -26.46
C SER A 413 43.11 -0.22 -27.20
N GLY A 414 42.27 -0.69 -28.12
CA GLY A 414 42.41 -1.93 -28.88
C GLY A 414 41.64 -3.12 -28.29
N LYS A 415 40.78 -2.91 -27.30
CA LYS A 415 39.87 -3.92 -26.74
C LYS A 415 38.69 -4.11 -27.69
N THR A 416 38.40 -5.36 -28.04
CA THR A 416 37.35 -5.73 -28.99
C THR A 416 36.33 -6.65 -28.32
N ALA A 417 35.04 -6.44 -28.60
CA ALA A 417 33.98 -7.41 -28.29
C ALA A 417 33.02 -7.61 -29.46
N THR A 418 32.48 -8.82 -29.54
CA THR A 418 31.32 -9.12 -30.39
C THR A 418 30.07 -8.92 -29.56
N ILE A 419 29.21 -8.01 -29.98
CA ILE A 419 27.93 -7.69 -29.36
C ILE A 419 26.86 -8.49 -30.09
N ASP A 420 26.28 -9.47 -29.40
CA ASP A 420 25.14 -10.21 -29.92
C ASP A 420 23.88 -9.36 -29.75
N LEU A 421 23.17 -9.09 -30.84
CA LEU A 421 21.93 -8.31 -30.88
C LEU A 421 20.75 -9.18 -31.36
N THR A 422 20.92 -10.50 -31.44
CA THR A 422 19.87 -11.40 -31.98
C THR A 422 18.57 -11.39 -31.18
N GLU A 423 18.61 -11.15 -29.87
CA GLU A 423 17.43 -11.02 -29.02
C GLU A 423 17.15 -9.56 -28.62
N ALA A 424 17.74 -8.58 -29.30
CA ALA A 424 17.38 -7.18 -29.11
C ALA A 424 16.08 -6.88 -29.87
N GLU A 425 15.10 -6.29 -29.20
CA GLU A 425 13.82 -5.92 -29.81
C GLU A 425 13.75 -4.42 -30.09
N THR A 426 14.41 -3.59 -29.28
CA THR A 426 14.36 -2.13 -29.32
C THR A 426 15.74 -1.48 -29.45
N ILE A 427 15.80 -0.19 -29.75
CA ILE A 427 17.06 0.58 -29.72
C ILE A 427 17.64 0.63 -28.29
N GLN A 428 16.82 0.67 -27.26
CA GLN A 428 17.31 0.62 -25.88
C GLN A 428 18.05 -0.69 -25.61
N ASP A 429 17.53 -1.83 -26.07
CA ASP A 429 18.24 -3.12 -25.95
C ASP A 429 19.60 -3.09 -26.64
N VAL A 430 19.70 -2.42 -27.80
CA VAL A 430 20.98 -2.23 -28.50
C VAL A 430 21.95 -1.37 -27.68
N ILE A 431 21.46 -0.27 -27.10
CA ILE A 431 22.26 0.61 -26.25
C ILE A 431 22.79 -0.16 -25.03
N ASP A 432 21.92 -0.90 -24.36
CA ASP A 432 22.24 -1.66 -23.15
C ASP A 432 23.23 -2.79 -23.45
N ARG A 433 23.00 -3.55 -24.52
CA ARG A 433 23.90 -4.63 -24.95
C ARG A 433 25.30 -4.10 -25.30
N ILE A 434 25.41 -2.91 -25.88
CA ILE A 434 26.72 -2.26 -26.09
C ILE A 434 27.32 -1.82 -24.75
N GLY A 435 26.52 -1.23 -23.86
CA GLY A 435 26.97 -0.74 -22.56
C GLY A 435 27.53 -1.83 -21.64
N VAL A 436 26.94 -3.04 -21.66
CA VAL A 436 27.38 -4.17 -20.81
C VAL A 436 28.55 -4.97 -21.39
N ALA A 437 29.01 -4.65 -22.60
CA ALA A 437 30.08 -5.37 -23.28
C ALA A 437 31.47 -5.19 -22.65
N ASP A 438 31.60 -4.32 -21.64
CA ASP A 438 32.85 -3.99 -20.93
C ASP A 438 33.99 -3.55 -21.87
N ILE A 439 33.69 -2.95 -23.02
CA ILE A 439 34.73 -2.50 -23.97
C ILE A 439 35.11 -1.03 -23.83
N GLY A 440 34.62 -0.32 -22.82
CA GLY A 440 34.87 1.12 -22.69
C GLY A 440 34.28 1.93 -23.85
N VAL A 441 33.14 1.49 -24.38
CA VAL A 441 32.35 2.21 -25.38
C VAL A 441 30.91 2.30 -24.89
N GLU A 442 30.37 3.51 -24.87
CA GLU A 442 28.97 3.79 -24.53
C GLU A 442 28.20 4.16 -25.80
N ALA A 443 27.04 3.53 -26.00
CA ALA A 443 26.08 3.95 -27.01
C ALA A 443 25.10 4.96 -26.41
N ARG A 444 24.69 5.94 -27.20
CA ARG A 444 23.62 6.89 -26.83
C ARG A 444 22.93 7.44 -28.06
N ILE A 445 21.75 8.00 -27.89
CA ILE A 445 21.06 8.72 -28.96
C ILE A 445 21.88 9.96 -29.38
N ASN A 446 21.97 10.20 -30.69
CA ASN A 446 22.65 11.34 -31.26
C ASN A 446 21.92 12.65 -30.89
N ARG A 447 22.60 13.79 -31.05
CA ARG A 447 22.01 15.10 -30.71
C ARG A 447 20.75 15.44 -31.51
N ALA A 448 20.59 14.87 -32.70
CA ALA A 448 19.43 15.09 -33.55
C ALA A 448 18.20 14.26 -33.10
N GLY A 449 18.40 13.23 -32.28
CA GLY A 449 17.35 12.31 -31.87
C GLY A 449 17.01 11.23 -32.90
N THR A 450 17.85 11.05 -33.94
CA THR A 450 17.50 10.27 -35.13
C THR A 450 18.35 9.01 -35.34
N GLY A 451 19.35 8.79 -34.51
CA GLY A 451 20.27 7.65 -34.63
C GLY A 451 21.21 7.55 -33.45
N LEU A 452 22.18 6.63 -33.53
CA LEU A 452 23.10 6.34 -32.44
C LEU A 452 24.41 7.14 -32.55
N THR A 453 25.05 7.35 -31.41
CA THR A 453 26.41 7.86 -31.28
C THR A 453 27.15 6.99 -30.29
N LEU A 454 28.28 6.44 -30.70
CA LEU A 454 29.17 5.67 -29.84
C LEU A 454 30.26 6.57 -29.29
N VAL A 455 30.54 6.47 -27.99
CA VAL A 455 31.57 7.23 -27.31
C VAL A 455 32.54 6.29 -26.60
N ASP A 456 33.79 6.40 -26.99
CA ASP A 456 34.89 5.72 -26.34
C ASP A 456 35.25 6.41 -25.02
N THR A 457 35.21 5.65 -23.94
CA THR A 457 35.58 6.05 -22.57
C THR A 457 36.89 5.41 -22.10
N SER A 458 37.53 4.59 -22.95
CA SER A 458 38.77 3.86 -22.64
C SER A 458 39.99 4.76 -22.37
N GLY A 459 39.97 6.00 -22.88
CA GLY A 459 41.12 6.91 -22.85
C GLY A 459 42.23 6.56 -23.84
N GLY A 460 42.02 5.55 -24.70
CA GLY A 460 42.96 5.16 -25.73
C GLY A 460 43.10 6.17 -26.86
N PHE A 461 44.24 6.13 -27.55
CA PHE A 461 44.56 7.04 -28.67
C PHE A 461 44.31 6.42 -30.06
N GLY A 462 43.95 5.13 -30.13
CA GLY A 462 43.69 4.40 -31.36
C GLY A 462 42.40 4.80 -32.08
N THR A 463 41.86 3.86 -32.87
CA THR A 463 40.68 4.06 -33.71
C THR A 463 39.49 3.31 -33.11
N LEU A 464 38.37 3.99 -32.90
CA LEU A 464 37.09 3.35 -32.58
C LEU A 464 36.55 2.73 -33.87
N THR A 465 36.32 1.42 -33.89
CA THR A 465 35.79 0.70 -35.06
C THR A 465 34.53 -0.07 -34.72
N VAL A 466 33.59 -0.08 -35.66
CA VAL A 466 32.41 -0.94 -35.67
C VAL A 466 32.40 -1.69 -37.00
N GLU A 467 32.28 -3.01 -36.92
CA GLU A 467 32.36 -3.93 -38.04
C GLU A 467 31.20 -4.94 -38.02
N GLU A 468 30.79 -5.42 -39.19
CA GLU A 468 29.81 -6.49 -39.31
C GLU A 468 30.44 -7.85 -38.94
N VAL A 469 29.67 -8.72 -38.30
CA VAL A 469 30.08 -10.10 -38.02
C VAL A 469 29.32 -11.05 -38.95
N GLY A 470 30.01 -12.08 -39.46
CA GLY A 470 29.38 -13.17 -40.20
C GLY A 470 28.75 -12.78 -41.55
N GLY A 471 29.08 -11.61 -42.10
CA GLY A 471 28.48 -11.10 -43.35
C GLY A 471 27.10 -10.44 -43.18
N GLY A 472 26.72 -10.08 -41.95
CA GLY A 472 25.49 -9.34 -41.65
C GLY A 472 25.53 -7.87 -42.09
N THR A 473 24.41 -7.18 -41.87
CA THR A 473 24.17 -5.76 -42.19
C THR A 473 23.76 -4.93 -40.97
N VAL A 474 23.84 -5.50 -39.77
CA VAL A 474 23.30 -4.95 -38.53
C VAL A 474 23.94 -3.61 -38.17
N ALA A 475 25.27 -3.49 -38.25
CA ALA A 475 25.93 -2.22 -37.95
C ALA A 475 25.58 -1.14 -38.96
N SER A 476 25.39 -1.50 -40.24
CA SER A 476 25.00 -0.57 -41.30
C SER A 476 23.55 -0.10 -41.15
N GLU A 477 22.64 -0.99 -40.78
CA GLU A 477 21.21 -0.72 -40.55
C GLU A 477 20.97 0.06 -39.26
N LEU A 478 21.83 -0.11 -38.25
CA LEU A 478 21.90 0.77 -37.08
C LEU A 478 22.63 2.10 -37.36
N GLY A 479 23.14 2.28 -38.58
CA GLY A 479 23.82 3.49 -39.01
C GLY A 479 25.18 3.73 -38.36
N ILE A 480 25.75 2.76 -37.64
CA ILE A 480 26.97 2.90 -36.84
C ILE A 480 28.21 2.24 -37.46
N LEU A 481 28.07 1.57 -38.62
CA LEU A 481 29.20 0.96 -39.33
C LEU A 481 30.29 1.99 -39.67
N GLY A 482 31.53 1.75 -39.22
CA GLY A 482 32.67 2.55 -39.65
C GLY A 482 33.81 2.64 -38.64
N SER A 483 34.81 3.45 -38.97
CA SER A 483 36.01 3.66 -38.16
C SER A 483 36.30 5.15 -37.98
N ARG A 484 36.69 5.58 -36.77
CA ARG A 484 37.02 6.98 -36.45
C ARG A 484 38.24 7.06 -35.53
N GLN A 485 39.19 7.94 -35.85
CA GLN A 485 40.26 8.36 -34.94
C GLN A 485 39.81 9.48 -34.00
N SER A 486 38.60 9.33 -33.46
CA SER A 486 37.96 10.25 -32.53
C SER A 486 37.35 9.41 -31.42
N SER A 487 37.21 9.97 -30.22
CA SER A 487 36.47 9.34 -29.11
C SER A 487 34.97 9.23 -29.38
N THR A 488 34.49 9.67 -30.55
CA THR A 488 33.09 9.65 -30.91
C THR A 488 32.91 9.20 -32.35
N LEU A 489 32.04 8.21 -32.54
CA LEU A 489 31.51 7.78 -33.82
C LEU A 489 30.03 8.15 -33.87
N GLN A 490 29.69 9.12 -34.70
CA GLN A 490 28.30 9.51 -34.94
C GLN A 490 27.72 8.67 -36.07
N GLY A 491 26.64 7.95 -35.78
CA GLY A 491 25.91 7.17 -36.76
C GLY A 491 24.98 8.00 -37.63
N SER A 492 24.53 7.41 -38.73
CA SER A 492 23.51 7.99 -39.62
C SER A 492 22.12 7.96 -38.97
N SER A 493 21.18 8.68 -39.59
CA SER A 493 19.77 8.59 -39.24
C SER A 493 19.25 7.19 -39.50
N ILE A 494 18.51 6.62 -38.55
CA ILE A 494 17.83 5.31 -38.64
C ILE A 494 16.32 5.41 -38.39
N ALA A 495 15.86 6.60 -37.98
CA ALA A 495 14.45 6.93 -37.84
C ALA A 495 14.22 8.41 -38.15
N ASP A 496 12.99 8.74 -38.54
CA ASP A 496 12.47 10.11 -38.54
C ASP A 496 11.60 10.28 -37.28
N PRO A 497 12.08 10.96 -36.22
CA PRO A 497 11.33 11.11 -34.99
C PRO A 497 10.16 12.08 -35.19
N GLU A 498 8.95 11.55 -35.04
CA GLU A 498 7.69 12.27 -35.28
C GLU A 498 7.47 13.41 -34.27
N PHE A 499 7.82 13.19 -33.00
CA PHE A 499 7.78 14.19 -31.94
C PHE A 499 9.15 14.31 -31.26
N LEU A 500 9.70 15.52 -31.21
CA LEU A 500 10.96 15.85 -30.54
C LEU A 500 10.81 16.89 -29.44
N SER A 501 9.68 17.60 -29.38
CA SER A 501 9.46 18.71 -28.47
C SER A 501 8.03 18.81 -27.97
N LEU A 502 7.87 19.43 -26.81
CA LEU A 502 6.56 19.72 -26.21
C LEU A 502 5.64 20.51 -27.15
N THR A 503 6.20 21.38 -28.00
CA THR A 503 5.42 22.23 -28.91
C THR A 503 4.75 21.42 -30.01
N GLU A 504 5.36 20.33 -30.47
CA GLU A 504 4.75 19.43 -31.45
C GLU A 504 3.60 18.61 -30.85
N ILE A 505 3.53 18.54 -29.51
CA ILE A 505 2.49 17.86 -28.73
C ILE A 505 1.49 18.88 -28.13
N GLY A 506 1.49 20.13 -28.61
CA GLY A 506 0.51 21.16 -28.21
C GLY A 506 0.85 21.91 -26.92
N ILE A 507 2.07 21.82 -26.41
CA ILE A 507 2.52 22.55 -25.20
C ILE A 507 3.58 23.58 -25.60
N SER A 508 3.26 24.87 -25.48
CA SER A 508 4.11 25.97 -25.93
C SER A 508 4.62 26.83 -24.79
N LEU A 509 5.84 27.38 -24.95
CA LEU A 509 6.44 28.34 -24.04
C LEU A 509 6.13 29.76 -24.50
N ASN A 510 5.41 30.52 -23.67
CA ASN A 510 5.11 31.92 -23.89
C ASN A 510 6.37 32.80 -23.73
N LEU A 511 6.34 34.02 -24.26
CA LEU A 511 7.44 34.98 -24.13
C LEU A 511 7.74 35.34 -22.66
N ASP A 512 6.69 35.31 -21.84
CA ASP A 512 6.81 35.42 -20.40
C ASP A 512 7.19 34.06 -19.78
N GLY A 513 7.81 33.11 -20.44
CA GLY A 513 8.30 31.88 -19.81
C GLY A 513 7.27 31.02 -19.06
N THR A 514 5.97 31.25 -19.25
CA THR A 514 4.87 30.37 -18.80
C THR A 514 4.51 29.40 -19.93
N LEU A 515 3.82 28.31 -19.59
CA LEU A 515 3.34 27.32 -20.53
C LEU A 515 1.89 27.58 -20.95
N SER A 516 1.58 27.30 -22.20
CA SER A 516 0.22 27.21 -22.75
C SER A 516 -0.05 25.81 -23.28
N PHE A 517 -1.20 25.23 -22.93
CA PHE A 517 -1.65 23.93 -23.43
C PHE A 517 -2.76 24.10 -24.46
N ASN A 518 -2.54 23.58 -25.67
CA ASN A 518 -3.53 23.44 -26.70
C ASN A 518 -4.03 21.99 -26.73
N GLN A 519 -5.14 21.75 -26.03
CA GLN A 519 -5.76 20.42 -25.93
C GLN A 519 -6.11 19.83 -27.32
N SER A 520 -6.50 20.65 -28.29
CA SER A 520 -6.86 20.17 -29.63
C SER A 520 -5.65 19.67 -30.43
N GLU A 521 -4.50 20.34 -30.32
CA GLU A 521 -3.25 19.89 -30.94
C GLU A 521 -2.72 18.63 -30.25
N PHE A 522 -2.83 18.55 -28.92
CA PHE A 522 -2.48 17.36 -28.17
C PHE A 522 -3.32 16.15 -28.58
N GLN A 523 -4.63 16.34 -28.72
CA GLN A 523 -5.55 15.28 -29.11
C GLN A 523 -5.32 14.84 -30.56
N ALA A 524 -4.92 15.76 -31.44
CA ALA A 524 -4.47 15.43 -32.79
C ALA A 524 -3.18 14.59 -32.76
N ALA A 525 -2.18 14.97 -31.95
CA ALA A 525 -0.93 14.22 -31.80
C ALA A 525 -1.17 12.79 -31.25
N LEU A 526 -2.05 12.65 -30.25
CA LEU A 526 -2.46 11.34 -29.73
C LEU A 526 -3.15 10.48 -30.78
N SER A 527 -4.01 11.07 -31.61
CA SER A 527 -4.75 10.36 -32.67
C SER A 527 -3.84 9.95 -33.83
N ASP A 528 -2.79 10.73 -34.09
CA ASP A 528 -1.81 10.46 -35.15
C ASP A 528 -0.89 9.30 -34.76
N ASN A 529 -0.25 9.38 -33.58
CA ASN A 529 0.58 8.32 -33.06
C ASN A 529 0.62 8.28 -31.53
N PHE A 530 -0.36 7.58 -30.95
CA PHE A 530 -0.47 7.36 -29.51
C PHE A 530 0.82 6.83 -28.88
N GLN A 531 1.46 5.84 -29.52
CA GLN A 531 2.67 5.20 -28.98
C GLN A 531 3.84 6.19 -28.89
N ALA A 532 4.00 7.06 -29.90
CA ALA A 532 5.05 8.06 -29.90
C ALA A 532 4.83 9.14 -28.82
N VAL A 533 3.57 9.58 -28.61
CA VAL A 533 3.25 10.52 -27.53
C VAL A 533 3.45 9.89 -26.15
N GLU A 534 2.98 8.66 -25.96
CA GLU A 534 3.19 7.89 -24.72
C GLU A 534 4.69 7.75 -24.43
N ALA A 535 5.48 7.32 -25.42
CA ALA A 535 6.92 7.19 -25.32
C ALA A 535 7.60 8.52 -24.98
N PHE A 536 7.22 9.62 -25.63
CA PHE A 536 7.78 10.93 -25.38
C PHE A 536 7.72 11.32 -23.90
N PHE A 537 6.61 11.03 -23.22
CA PHE A 537 6.46 11.35 -21.81
C PHE A 537 7.07 10.28 -20.90
N ARG A 538 6.76 9.00 -21.14
CA ARG A 538 6.93 7.93 -20.15
C ARG A 538 8.18 7.09 -20.29
N GLN A 539 8.77 7.00 -21.48
CA GLN A 539 9.92 6.11 -21.68
C GLN A 539 11.09 6.52 -20.77
N GLU A 540 12.05 5.63 -20.60
CA GLU A 540 13.31 5.98 -19.92
C GLU A 540 14.01 7.15 -20.62
N GLY A 541 14.36 8.19 -19.87
CA GLY A 541 14.88 9.44 -20.46
C GLY A 541 13.83 10.31 -21.16
N GLY A 542 12.55 9.95 -21.10
CA GLY A 542 11.40 10.74 -21.56
C GLY A 542 11.15 12.00 -20.71
N PHE A 543 10.12 12.76 -21.06
CA PHE A 543 9.86 14.06 -20.42
C PHE A 543 9.60 13.95 -18.92
N ALA A 544 8.78 12.98 -18.50
CA ALA A 544 8.40 12.78 -17.11
C ALA A 544 9.62 12.47 -16.24
N ASP A 545 10.49 11.58 -16.71
CA ASP A 545 11.74 11.22 -16.05
C ASP A 545 12.69 12.42 -15.97
N GLN A 546 12.92 13.12 -17.08
CA GLN A 546 13.78 14.31 -17.11
C GLN A 546 13.27 15.44 -16.20
N ALA A 547 11.95 15.67 -16.16
CA ALA A 547 11.33 16.65 -15.29
C ALA A 547 11.41 16.24 -13.81
N SER A 548 11.22 14.95 -13.52
CA SER A 548 11.37 14.39 -12.17
C SER A 548 12.81 14.54 -11.66
N GLN A 549 13.81 14.14 -12.45
CA GLN A 549 15.23 14.27 -12.09
C GLN A 549 15.65 15.75 -11.93
N ALA A 550 15.16 16.65 -12.77
CA ALA A 550 15.48 18.07 -12.64
C ALA A 550 14.86 18.70 -11.39
N THR A 551 13.62 18.35 -11.06
CA THR A 551 12.97 18.84 -9.84
C THR A 551 13.58 18.21 -8.59
N GLU A 552 13.96 16.94 -8.62
CA GLU A 552 14.63 16.24 -7.52
C GLU A 552 16.00 16.85 -7.21
N ARG A 553 16.83 17.18 -8.21
CA ARG A 553 18.10 17.91 -7.96
C ARG A 553 17.91 19.27 -7.28
N LEU A 554 16.72 19.87 -7.38
CA LEU A 554 16.40 21.13 -6.72
C LEU A 554 15.89 20.91 -5.29
N THR A 555 15.09 19.87 -5.07
CA THR A 555 14.32 19.64 -3.84
C THR A 555 14.77 18.44 -3.01
N ASP A 556 15.81 17.73 -3.42
CA ASP A 556 16.33 16.58 -2.69
C ASP A 556 16.59 16.96 -1.24
N SER A 557 16.14 16.10 -0.32
CA SER A 557 16.12 16.38 1.11
C SER A 557 17.51 16.51 1.74
N THR A 558 18.57 16.12 1.03
CA THR A 558 19.94 16.14 1.54
C THR A 558 20.84 17.05 0.69
N ASN A 559 20.75 16.95 -0.63
CA ASN A 559 21.67 17.58 -1.57
C ASN A 559 20.99 18.57 -2.52
N GLY A 560 19.69 18.81 -2.35
CA GLY A 560 18.93 19.72 -3.20
C GLY A 560 19.45 21.16 -3.09
N VAL A 561 19.51 21.87 -4.22
CA VAL A 561 19.97 23.27 -4.25
C VAL A 561 19.15 24.16 -3.31
N LEU A 562 17.83 23.93 -3.24
CA LEU A 562 16.94 24.69 -2.37
C LEU A 562 17.07 24.28 -0.90
N THR A 563 17.34 23.00 -0.64
CA THR A 563 17.57 22.45 0.70
C THR A 563 18.84 23.04 1.30
N ILE A 564 19.96 22.97 0.59
CA ILE A 564 21.25 23.55 1.03
C ILE A 564 21.12 25.06 1.28
N ARG A 565 20.35 25.77 0.44
CA ARG A 565 20.10 27.21 0.65
C ARG A 565 19.28 27.47 1.90
N ALA A 566 18.25 26.67 2.17
CA ALA A 566 17.41 26.81 3.35
C ALA A 566 18.21 26.54 4.63
N GLU A 567 18.95 25.42 4.68
CA GLU A 567 19.82 25.06 5.81
C GLU A 567 20.88 26.15 6.06
N GLY A 568 21.48 26.72 5.02
CA GLY A 568 22.43 27.82 5.16
C GLY A 568 21.82 29.09 5.74
N ILE A 569 20.54 29.37 5.43
CA ILE A 569 19.79 30.49 6.02
C ILE A 569 19.47 30.19 7.49
N GLU A 570 19.02 28.97 7.81
CA GLU A 570 18.76 28.53 9.19
C GLU A 570 20.02 28.64 10.05
N GLN A 571 21.16 28.17 9.56
CA GLN A 571 22.44 28.30 10.26
C GLN A 571 22.84 29.77 10.46
N SER A 572 22.55 30.64 9.49
CA SER A 572 22.80 32.07 9.62
C SER A 572 21.91 32.70 10.70
N ILE A 573 20.64 32.29 10.78
CA ILE A 573 19.70 32.73 11.83
C ILE A 573 20.20 32.31 13.21
N GLU A 574 20.66 31.06 13.36
CA GLU A 574 21.25 30.57 14.61
C GLU A 574 22.46 31.40 15.03
N ASN A 575 23.42 31.61 14.11
CA ASN A 575 24.61 32.42 14.39
C ASN A 575 24.27 33.88 14.77
N PHE A 576 23.22 34.45 14.19
CA PHE A 576 22.73 35.78 14.55
C PHE A 576 22.06 35.78 15.93
N ASN A 577 21.29 34.75 16.28
CA ASN A 577 20.69 34.63 17.61
C ASN A 577 21.76 34.51 18.70
N ASP A 578 22.79 33.69 18.49
CA ASP A 578 23.93 33.57 19.40
C ASP A 578 24.67 34.91 19.57
N SER A 579 24.83 35.65 18.46
CA SER A 579 25.44 36.99 18.49
C SER A 579 24.59 38.00 19.27
N ILE A 580 23.27 37.94 19.11
CA ILE A 580 22.32 38.78 19.85
C ILE A 580 22.40 38.48 21.34
N GLU A 581 22.40 37.21 21.73
CA GLU A 581 22.52 36.78 23.13
C GLU A 581 23.84 37.27 23.76
N SER A 582 24.97 37.06 23.07
CA SER A 582 26.28 37.54 23.54
C SER A 582 26.33 39.07 23.73
N ILE A 583 25.72 39.82 22.81
CA ILE A 583 25.63 41.28 22.92
C ILE A 583 24.74 41.69 24.10
N GLN A 584 23.61 41.02 24.30
CA GLN A 584 22.70 41.27 25.41
C GLN A 584 23.38 41.02 26.76
N GLU A 585 24.13 39.92 26.91
CA GLU A 585 24.93 39.65 28.11
C GLU A 585 25.98 40.74 28.38
N ARG A 586 26.67 41.19 27.31
CA ARG A 586 27.66 42.25 27.44
C ARG A 586 27.02 43.57 27.88
N ILE A 587 25.85 43.93 27.35
CA ILE A 587 25.09 45.11 27.76
C ILE A 587 24.69 45.00 29.24
N ALA A 588 24.19 43.84 29.68
CA ALA A 588 23.80 43.61 31.08
C ALA A 588 25.00 43.74 32.03
N ASN A 589 26.16 43.18 31.67
CA ASN A 589 27.38 43.27 32.47
C ASN A 589 27.93 44.71 32.55
N GLU A 590 27.85 45.46 31.45
CA GLU A 590 28.21 46.88 31.42
C GLU A 590 27.28 47.71 32.31
N GLU A 591 25.98 47.44 32.31
CA GLU A 591 25.03 48.09 33.21
C GLU A 591 25.40 47.83 34.68
N VAL A 592 25.69 46.58 35.04
CA VAL A 592 26.13 46.23 36.40
C VAL A 592 27.42 46.96 36.78
N ARG A 593 28.39 47.03 35.86
CA ARG A 593 29.66 47.73 36.07
C ARG A 593 29.45 49.22 36.32
N LEU A 594 28.65 49.88 35.46
CA LEU A 594 28.33 51.30 35.58
C LEU A 594 27.57 51.60 36.88
N ARG A 595 26.59 50.76 37.25
CA ARG A 595 25.88 50.88 38.54
C ARG A 595 26.84 50.83 39.73
N ARG A 596 27.78 49.87 39.75
CA ARG A 596 28.81 49.77 40.82
C ARG A 596 29.72 51.00 40.87
N GLN A 597 30.16 51.50 39.72
CA GLN A 597 30.98 52.72 39.66
C GLN A 597 30.22 53.93 40.20
N PHE A 598 28.94 54.06 39.85
CA PHE A 598 28.09 55.15 40.33
C PHE A 598 27.86 55.09 41.85
N THR A 599 27.57 53.90 42.40
CA THR A 599 27.45 53.73 43.86
C THR A 599 28.77 54.04 44.59
N ALA A 600 29.92 53.64 44.05
CA ALA A 600 31.22 53.98 44.64
C ALA A 600 31.54 55.48 44.57
N LEU A 601 31.12 56.15 43.48
CA LEU A 601 31.21 57.60 43.34
C LEU A 601 30.35 58.29 44.40
N GLU A 602 29.10 57.86 44.59
CA GLU A 602 28.21 58.39 45.63
C GLU A 602 28.80 58.24 47.03
N GLN A 603 29.38 57.09 47.35
CA GLN A 603 30.09 56.87 48.62
C GLN A 603 31.29 57.80 48.78
N SER A 604 32.08 57.98 47.72
CA SER A 604 33.24 58.88 47.73
C SER A 604 32.82 60.34 47.92
N VAL A 605 31.74 60.77 47.25
CA VAL A 605 31.15 62.11 47.42
C VAL A 605 30.62 62.29 48.84
N SER A 606 29.93 61.30 49.40
CA SER A 606 29.45 61.33 50.79
C SER A 606 30.60 61.42 51.79
N GLN A 607 31.69 60.68 51.59
CA GLN A 607 32.90 60.81 52.40
C GLN A 607 33.55 62.19 52.29
N LEU A 608 33.65 62.74 51.07
CA LEU A 608 34.17 64.09 50.85
C LEU A 608 33.31 65.17 51.51
N GLN A 609 31.98 65.01 51.46
CA GLN A 609 31.05 65.88 52.19
C GLN A 609 31.28 65.78 53.70
N SER A 610 31.38 64.56 54.26
CA SER A 610 31.66 64.37 55.69
C SER A 610 33.03 64.92 56.12
N GLN A 611 34.05 64.83 55.26
CA GLN A 611 35.36 65.45 55.49
C GLN A 611 35.28 66.98 55.41
N GLY A 612 34.49 67.52 54.47
CA GLY A 612 34.21 68.95 54.37
C GLY A 612 33.52 69.49 55.63
N ASP A 613 32.48 68.80 56.10
CA ASP A 613 31.78 69.13 57.33
C ASP A 613 32.71 69.05 58.56
N TYR A 614 33.57 68.01 58.62
CA TYR A 614 34.58 67.89 59.67
C TYR A 614 35.60 69.04 59.63
N LEU A 615 36.14 69.38 58.47
CA LEU A 615 37.07 70.49 58.30
C LEU A 615 36.40 71.83 58.67
N GLN A 616 35.14 72.02 58.29
CA GLN A 616 34.37 73.20 58.66
C GLN A 616 34.12 73.29 60.17
N SER A 617 33.88 72.15 60.83
CA SER A 617 33.77 72.07 62.28
C SER A 617 35.09 72.41 62.99
N GLN A 618 36.23 71.91 62.48
CA GLN A 618 37.57 72.21 63.00
C GLN A 618 37.96 73.68 62.80
N LEU A 619 37.68 74.26 61.62
CA LEU A 619 37.85 75.70 61.37
C LEU A 619 37.00 76.54 62.31
N SER A 620 35.75 76.13 62.54
CA SER A 620 34.85 76.82 63.47
C SER A 620 35.40 76.79 64.91
N GLN A 621 35.96 75.65 65.35
CA GLN A 621 36.64 75.52 66.64
C GLN A 621 37.91 76.39 66.73
N LEU A 622 38.74 76.45 65.69
CA LEU A 622 39.90 77.36 65.62
C LEU A 622 39.49 78.84 65.66
N SER A 623 38.42 79.21 64.96
CA SER A 623 37.87 80.58 64.99
C SER A 623 37.29 80.94 66.37
N SER A 624 36.75 79.96 67.10
CA SER A 624 36.27 80.15 68.48
C SER A 624 37.41 80.31 69.48
N ASN A 625 38.55 79.67 69.26
CA ASN A 625 39.76 79.87 70.06
C ASN A 625 40.43 81.22 69.80
N GLN A 626 40.35 81.78 68.59
CA GLN A 626 40.74 83.18 68.34
C GLN A 626 39.80 84.21 68.99
N ARG A 627 38.61 83.79 69.45
CA ARG A 627 37.71 84.62 70.29
C ARG A 627 37.90 84.43 71.80
N ARG A 628 38.74 83.50 72.23
CA ARG A 628 39.11 83.28 73.63
C ARG A 628 40.63 83.30 73.78
N GLY A 629 41.18 84.48 73.55
CA GLY A 629 42.13 85.04 74.51
C GLY A 629 41.41 85.39 75.80
#